data_AF-A0A535Q7I9-F1
#
_entry.id   AF-A0A535Q7I9-F1
#
_cell.length_a   1.000
_cell.length_b   1.000
_cell.length_c   1.000
_cell.angle_alpha   90.00
_cell.angle_beta   90.00
_cell.angle_gamma   90.00
#
_symmetry.space_group_name_H-M   'P 1'
#
loop_
_entity.id
_entity.type
_entity.pdbx_description
1 polymer ?
#
loop_
_entity_poly.entity_id
_entity_poly.type
_entity_poly.pdbx_seq_one_letter_code
_entity_poly.pdbx_strand_id
1 'polypeptide(L)'
;MADRTQYANEELVRKLLPILDNFRRALEHAPEGIDRNWFNGIKLVARQFEDTLQAQGVSQIPSVGEKFDPAQHEAIASEETDEHEEGTVVEELQPGYRLHNRVLRPTLVKVAHPRALKS
;
A
#
# COMPACT_ATOMS: atom_id res chain seq x y z
N MET A 1 -9.33 -28.33 -4.16
CA MET A 1 -9.39 -27.88 -5.57
C MET A 1 -9.79 -26.40 -5.69
N ALA A 2 -10.77 -25.92 -4.92
CA ALA A 2 -11.18 -24.50 -4.91
C ALA A 2 -10.03 -23.50 -4.64
N ASP A 3 -9.14 -23.84 -3.70
CA ASP A 3 -7.98 -23.01 -3.31
C ASP A 3 -7.02 -22.73 -4.48
N ARG A 4 -6.67 -23.75 -5.26
CA ARG A 4 -5.73 -23.60 -6.39
C ARG A 4 -6.25 -22.71 -7.52
N THR A 5 -7.57 -22.67 -7.72
CA THR A 5 -8.19 -21.75 -8.70
C THR A 5 -8.26 -20.34 -8.16
N GLN A 6 -8.54 -20.18 -6.86
CA GLN A 6 -8.62 -18.88 -6.19
C GLN A 6 -7.30 -18.10 -6.23
N TYR A 7 -6.16 -18.80 -6.11
CA TYR A 7 -4.83 -18.19 -6.12
C TYR A 7 -4.08 -18.36 -7.46
N ALA A 8 -4.75 -18.83 -8.52
CA ALA A 8 -4.10 -19.12 -9.81
C ALA A 8 -3.43 -17.90 -10.45
N ASN A 9 -4.00 -16.70 -10.24
CA ASN A 9 -3.51 -15.45 -10.81
C ASN A 9 -2.52 -14.71 -9.90
N GLU A 10 -2.10 -15.30 -8.78
CA GLU A 10 -1.26 -14.64 -7.78
C GLU A 10 0.00 -14.00 -8.37
N GLU A 11 0.76 -14.74 -9.17
CA GLU A 11 2.00 -14.24 -9.76
C GLU A 11 1.74 -13.09 -10.74
N LEU A 12 0.66 -13.18 -11.53
CA LEU A 12 0.26 -12.11 -12.43
C LEU A 12 -0.10 -10.86 -11.64
N VAL A 13 -0.94 -10.99 -10.60
CA VAL A 13 -1.32 -9.85 -9.74
C VAL A 13 -0.09 -9.21 -9.10
N ARG A 14 0.84 -10.01 -8.56
CA ARG A 14 2.11 -9.48 -8.01
C ARG A 14 2.87 -8.63 -9.04
N LYS A 15 2.93 -9.05 -10.30
CA LYS A 15 3.56 -8.28 -11.40
C LYS A 15 2.79 -7.04 -11.81
N LEU A 16 1.49 -6.97 -11.52
CA LEU A 16 0.63 -5.82 -11.79
C LEU A 16 0.69 -4.75 -10.69
N LEU A 17 1.03 -5.10 -9.44
CA LEU A 17 1.11 -4.13 -8.33
C LEU A 17 2.07 -2.95 -8.61
N PRO A 18 3.27 -3.13 -9.19
CA PRO A 18 4.14 -2.01 -9.55
C PRO A 18 3.51 -1.03 -10.54
N ILE A 19 2.59 -1.51 -11.40
CA ILE A 19 1.88 -0.63 -12.35
C ILE A 19 0.89 0.26 -11.58
N LEU A 20 0.17 -0.30 -10.61
CA LEU A 20 -0.71 0.48 -9.73
C LEU A 20 0.09 1.51 -8.91
N ASP A 21 1.26 1.15 -8.40
CA ASP A 21 2.15 2.09 -7.70
C ASP A 21 2.58 3.24 -8.60
N ASN A 22 2.90 2.95 -9.87
CA ASN A 22 3.27 3.98 -10.84
C ASN A 22 2.10 4.90 -11.19
N PHE A 23 0.87 4.38 -11.27
CA PHE A 23 -0.32 5.23 -11.40
C PHE A 23 -0.46 6.19 -10.22
N ARG A 24 -0.33 5.68 -8.98
CA ARG A 24 -0.39 6.50 -7.77
C ARG A 24 0.69 7.58 -7.78
N ARG A 25 1.95 7.20 -8.06
CA ARG A 25 3.08 8.13 -8.15
C ARG A 25 2.87 9.21 -9.21
N ALA A 26 2.41 8.83 -10.40
CA ALA A 26 2.17 9.77 -11.50
C ALA A 26 1.04 10.76 -11.18
N LEU A 27 0.00 10.31 -10.46
CA LEU A 27 -1.10 11.17 -10.03
C LEU A 27 -0.70 12.12 -8.89
N GLU A 28 0.11 11.64 -7.95
CA GLU A 28 0.62 12.43 -6.82
C GLU A 28 1.61 13.52 -7.27
N HIS A 29 2.49 13.18 -8.23
CA HIS A 29 3.53 14.07 -8.74
C HIS A 29 3.15 14.71 -10.08
N ALA A 30 1.85 14.93 -10.32
CA ALA A 30 1.41 15.53 -11.57
C ALA A 30 1.98 16.95 -11.71
N PRO A 31 2.56 17.30 -12.88
CA PRO A 31 3.17 18.60 -13.09
C PRO A 31 2.15 19.73 -12.97
N GLU A 32 2.61 20.88 -12.48
CA GLU A 32 1.81 22.09 -12.48
C GLU A 32 1.41 22.49 -13.91
N GLY A 33 0.17 22.96 -14.07
CA GLY A 33 -0.36 23.38 -15.37
C GLY A 33 -0.83 22.25 -16.29
N ILE A 34 -0.84 20.99 -15.82
CA ILE A 34 -1.41 19.87 -16.58
C ILE A 34 -2.89 20.08 -16.88
N ASP A 35 -3.33 19.64 -18.07
CA ASP A 35 -4.75 19.70 -18.43
C ASP A 35 -5.59 18.87 -17.45
N ARG A 36 -6.60 19.52 -16.85
CA ARG A 36 -7.43 18.91 -15.81
C ARG A 36 -8.27 17.75 -16.34
N ASN A 37 -8.74 17.83 -17.59
CA ASN A 37 -9.56 16.77 -18.17
C ASN A 37 -8.71 15.53 -18.45
N TRP A 38 -7.51 15.71 -18.96
CA TRP A 38 -6.52 14.65 -19.14
C TRP A 38 -6.14 14.01 -17.81
N PHE A 39 -5.80 14.81 -16.79
CA PHE A 39 -5.48 14.32 -15.45
C PHE A 39 -6.63 13.50 -14.84
N ASN A 40 -7.86 14.01 -14.95
CA ASN A 40 -9.05 13.29 -14.48
C ASN A 40 -9.28 11.98 -15.25
N GLY A 41 -8.99 11.96 -16.57
CA GLY A 41 -9.04 10.75 -17.38
C GLY A 41 -8.06 9.69 -16.89
N ILE A 42 -6.79 10.05 -16.63
CA ILE A 42 -5.79 9.14 -16.07
C ILE A 42 -6.20 8.66 -14.67
N LYS A 43 -6.73 9.55 -13.83
CA LYS A 43 -7.23 9.20 -12.50
C LYS A 43 -8.36 8.17 -12.58
N LEU A 44 -9.26 8.29 -13.56
CA LEU A 44 -10.34 7.34 -13.78
C LEU A 44 -9.81 5.97 -14.22
N VAL A 45 -8.80 5.93 -15.10
CA VAL A 45 -8.16 4.68 -15.53
C VAL A 45 -7.46 3.99 -14.36
N ALA A 46 -6.73 4.74 -13.53
CA ALA A 46 -6.09 4.20 -12.33
C ALA A 46 -7.10 3.59 -11.36
N ARG A 47 -8.22 4.29 -11.13
CA ARG A 47 -9.32 3.78 -10.30
C ARG A 47 -9.95 2.52 -10.88
N GLN A 48 -10.25 2.50 -12.18
CA GLN A 48 -10.82 1.33 -12.84
C GLN A 48 -9.88 0.11 -12.75
N PHE A 49 -8.56 0.33 -12.83
CA PHE A 49 -7.57 -0.71 -12.65
C PHE A 49 -7.60 -1.28 -11.22
N GLU A 50 -7.63 -0.41 -10.22
CA GLU A 50 -7.76 -0.80 -8.81
C GLU A 50 -9.06 -1.55 -8.54
N ASP A 51 -10.21 -1.04 -9.00
CA ASP A 51 -11.52 -1.68 -8.87
C ASP A 51 -11.53 -3.08 -9.51
N THR A 52 -10.84 -3.24 -10.64
CA THR A 52 -10.70 -4.54 -11.34
C THR A 52 -9.91 -5.54 -10.49
N LEU A 53 -8.81 -5.12 -9.87
CA LEU A 53 -8.03 -5.95 -8.96
C LEU A 53 -8.86 -6.32 -7.71
N GLN A 54 -9.62 -5.37 -7.17
CA GLN A 54 -10.52 -5.61 -6.03
C GLN A 54 -11.59 -6.64 -6.35
N ALA A 55 -12.19 -6.57 -7.54
CA ALA A 55 -13.16 -7.57 -7.99
C ALA A 55 -12.56 -8.98 -8.11
N GLN A 56 -11.24 -9.10 -8.30
CA GLN A 56 -10.51 -10.37 -8.27
C GLN A 56 -10.06 -10.79 -6.85
N GLY A 57 -10.46 -10.05 -5.82
CA GLY A 57 -10.15 -10.35 -4.42
C GLY A 57 -8.87 -9.71 -3.90
N VAL A 58 -8.27 -8.77 -4.62
CA VAL A 58 -7.11 -8.01 -4.13
C VAL A 58 -7.58 -6.92 -3.19
N SER A 59 -6.99 -6.80 -2.00
CA SER A 59 -7.26 -5.69 -1.09
C SER A 59 -5.98 -5.11 -0.53
N GLN A 60 -6.00 -3.80 -0.27
CA GLN A 60 -4.89 -3.12 0.40
C GLN A 60 -4.82 -3.58 1.86
N ILE A 61 -3.60 -3.66 2.40
CA ILE A 61 -3.34 -3.94 3.80
C ILE A 61 -3.43 -2.60 4.56
N PRO A 62 -4.37 -2.43 5.51
CA PRO A 62 -4.42 -1.26 6.40
C PRO A 62 -3.12 -1.14 7.18
N SER A 63 -2.62 0.08 7.33
CA SER A 63 -1.27 0.33 7.84
C SER A 63 -1.26 1.50 8.81
N VAL A 64 -1.37 2.74 8.33
CA VAL A 64 -1.29 3.96 9.16
C VAL A 64 -2.31 3.93 10.31
N GLY A 65 -1.83 4.11 11.53
CA GLY A 65 -2.63 4.05 12.76
C GLY A 65 -2.79 2.64 13.35
N GLU A 66 -2.46 1.59 12.60
CA GLU A 66 -2.48 0.22 13.09
C GLU A 66 -1.18 -0.16 13.82
N LYS A 67 -1.23 -1.22 14.62
CA LYS A 67 -0.02 -1.84 15.17
C LYS A 67 0.77 -2.54 14.08
N PHE A 68 2.09 -2.44 14.14
CA PHE A 68 2.98 -3.17 13.26
C PHE A 68 2.79 -4.69 13.41
N ASP A 69 2.52 -5.38 12.29
CA ASP A 69 2.40 -6.82 12.20
C ASP A 69 3.45 -7.33 11.18
N PRO A 70 4.51 -8.04 11.60
CA PRO A 70 5.51 -8.60 10.68
C PRO A 70 4.95 -9.53 9.59
N ALA A 71 3.74 -10.08 9.78
CA ALA A 71 3.10 -10.92 8.77
C ALA A 71 2.55 -10.11 7.58
N GLN A 72 2.30 -8.82 7.78
CA GLN A 72 1.63 -7.94 6.80
C GLN A 72 2.44 -6.68 6.48
N HIS A 73 3.38 -6.30 7.35
CA HIS A 73 4.15 -5.07 7.29
C HIS A 73 5.65 -5.36 7.26
N GLU A 74 6.39 -4.52 6.57
CA GLU A 74 7.85 -4.49 6.57
C GLU A 74 8.30 -3.08 6.99
N ALA A 75 8.84 -2.99 8.21
CA ALA A 75 9.30 -1.73 8.77
C ALA A 75 10.69 -1.41 8.22
N ILE A 76 10.80 -0.35 7.42
CA ILE A 76 12.07 0.08 6.80
C ILE A 76 12.64 1.35 7.44
N ALA A 77 11.85 2.03 8.28
CA ALA A 77 12.26 3.21 9.03
C ALA A 77 11.48 3.31 10.35
N SER A 78 12.02 4.11 11.27
CA SER A 78 11.34 4.48 12.52
C SER A 78 11.27 6.00 12.66
N GLU A 79 10.26 6.49 13.38
CA GLU A 79 10.10 7.89 13.75
C GLU A 79 10.14 8.06 15.26
N GLU A 80 11.01 8.94 15.75
CA GLU A 80 11.06 9.31 17.16
C GLU A 80 9.90 10.27 17.51
N THR A 81 8.83 9.73 18.08
CA THR A 81 7.64 10.49 18.43
C THR A 81 6.99 9.97 19.71
N ASP A 82 6.39 10.90 20.45
CA ASP A 82 5.55 10.62 21.62
C ASP A 82 4.05 10.79 21.29
N GLU A 83 3.71 11.13 20.03
CA GLU A 83 2.33 11.33 19.57
C GLU A 83 1.59 10.00 19.34
N HIS A 84 2.33 8.93 19.13
CA HIS A 84 1.83 7.58 18.88
C HIS A 84 2.51 6.58 19.80
N GLU A 85 1.78 5.53 20.20
CA GLU A 85 2.36 4.43 20.97
C GLU A 85 3.47 3.72 20.18
N GLU A 86 4.46 3.18 20.89
CA GLU A 86 5.52 2.36 20.30
C GLU A 86 4.96 1.23 19.40
N GLY A 87 5.60 1.05 18.24
CA GLY A 87 5.23 0.04 17.26
C GLY A 87 3.95 0.36 16.46
N THR A 88 3.38 1.55 16.61
CA THR A 88 2.30 2.04 15.73
C THR A 88 2.87 2.45 14.39
N VAL A 89 2.21 2.11 13.29
CA VAL A 89 2.59 2.59 11.96
C VAL A 89 2.22 4.06 11.82
N VAL A 90 3.21 4.91 11.56
CA VAL A 90 3.03 6.36 11.43
C VAL A 90 2.95 6.81 9.98
N GLU A 91 3.53 6.04 9.05
CA GLU A 91 3.57 6.39 7.64
C GLU A 91 3.56 5.12 6.78
N GLU A 92 2.75 5.13 5.71
CA GLU A 92 2.80 4.13 4.64
C GLU A 92 3.70 4.64 3.52
N LEU A 93 4.83 3.97 3.31
CA LEU A 93 5.82 4.32 2.29
C LEU A 93 5.54 3.61 0.96
N GLN A 94 5.04 2.38 1.04
CA GLN A 94 4.54 1.66 -0.11
C GLN A 94 3.33 0.80 0.31
N PRO A 95 2.19 0.92 -0.40
CA PRO A 95 1.02 0.11 -0.17
C PRO A 95 1.30 -1.39 -0.25
N GLY A 96 0.89 -2.13 0.78
CA GLY A 96 0.84 -3.59 0.77
C GLY A 96 -0.48 -4.11 0.25
N TYR A 97 -0.49 -5.31 -0.31
CA TYR A 97 -1.70 -5.94 -0.84
C TYR A 97 -1.78 -7.41 -0.48
N ARG A 98 -3.00 -7.88 -0.31
CA ARG A 98 -3.35 -9.30 -0.18
C ARG A 98 -4.28 -9.71 -1.31
N LEU A 99 -4.18 -10.97 -1.73
CA LEU A 99 -5.17 -11.63 -2.56
C LEU A 99 -5.96 -12.52 -1.63
N HIS A 100 -7.23 -12.21 -1.41
CA HIS A 100 -8.05 -12.85 -0.38
C HIS A 100 -7.34 -12.84 0.98
N ASN A 101 -6.86 -13.99 1.44
CA ASN A 101 -6.22 -14.14 2.74
C ASN A 101 -4.68 -14.23 2.66
N ARG A 102 -4.10 -14.14 1.46
CA ARG A 102 -2.65 -14.29 1.26
C ARG A 102 -1.99 -12.96 0.93
N VAL A 103 -0.94 -12.62 1.68
CA VAL A 103 -0.14 -11.42 1.43
C VAL A 103 0.63 -11.57 0.11
N LEU A 104 0.40 -10.65 -0.81
CA LEU A 104 1.09 -10.52 -2.10
C LEU A 104 2.34 -9.65 -2.00
N ARG A 105 2.27 -8.62 -1.17
CA ARG A 105 3.38 -7.73 -0.89
C ARG A 105 3.10 -7.08 0.46
N PRO A 106 4.04 -7.12 1.42
CA PRO A 106 3.85 -6.42 2.69
C PRO A 106 3.75 -4.91 2.44
N THR A 107 3.10 -4.20 3.34
CA THR A 107 3.15 -2.73 3.33
C THR A 107 4.52 -2.29 3.85
N LEU A 108 5.23 -1.45 3.08
CA LEU A 108 6.44 -0.81 3.58
C LEU A 108 6.02 0.35 4.47
N VAL A 109 6.47 0.33 5.71
CA VAL A 109 6.00 1.26 6.74
C VAL A 109 7.13 1.91 7.51
N LYS A 110 6.81 3.06 8.09
CA LYS A 110 7.57 3.69 9.17
C LYS A 110 6.81 3.50 10.49
N VAL A 111 7.53 3.13 11.55
CA VAL A 111 6.91 2.85 12.87
C VAL A 111 7.34 3.86 13.93
N ALA A 112 6.46 4.15 14.88
CA ALA A 112 6.74 5.00 16.03
C ALA A 112 7.72 4.30 16.99
N HIS A 113 8.75 5.03 17.39
CA HIS A 113 9.68 4.67 18.44
C HIS A 113 9.68 5.79 19.50
N PRO A 114 9.61 5.48 20.80
CA PRO A 114 9.65 6.49 21.85
C PRO A 114 10.94 7.31 21.79
N ARG A 115 10.87 8.61 22.11
CA ARG A 115 12.08 9.41 22.30
C ARG A 115 12.84 8.90 23.52
N ALA A 116 14.11 8.57 23.34
CA ALA A 116 14.97 8.26 24.47
C ALA A 116 15.07 9.51 25.37
N LEU A 117 14.63 9.40 26.63
CA LEU A 117 14.87 10.42 27.64
C LEU A 117 16.39 10.63 27.73
N LYS A 118 16.89 11.75 27.24
CA LYS A 118 18.28 12.16 27.48
C LYS A 118 18.44 12.39 28.98
N SER A 119 19.08 11.44 29.66
CA SER A 119 19.59 11.60 31.01
C SER A 119 20.91 12.35 31.01
#